data_AF-A0A0Q5L723-F1
#
_entry.id   AF-A0A0Q5L723-F1
#
_cell.length_a   1.000
_cell.length_b   1.000
_cell.length_c   1.000
_cell.angle_alpha   90.00
_cell.angle_beta   90.00
_cell.angle_gamma   90.00
#
_symmetry.space_group_name_H-M   'P 1'
#
loop_
_entity.id
_entity.type
_entity.pdbx_description
1 polymer ?
#
loop_
_entity_poly.entity_id
_entity_poly.type
_entity_poly.pdbx_seq_one_letter_code
_entity_poly.pdbx_strand_id
1 'polypeptide(L)'
;MARSRSPQLDAPLGRGTSRQRSTSRDRFGRFTEWVARAMGTPAFLLILTLFCVLWICWNTLLPDHLRFDDAALGFTALTLMLSLQASYAAPLILLAQNRQDDRDRVQIEQDRQRAERNLADTEYLAREIVALRMSLEERNNQVVTRDVLRQELKALLAELGDNDEPPAPERRSGGRSAS
;
A
#
# COMPACT_ATOMS: atom_id res chain seq x y z
N MET A 1 -46.38 -21.08 29.42
CA MET A 1 -45.76 -20.39 28.26
C MET A 1 -44.61 -19.52 28.77
N ALA A 2 -43.41 -19.82 28.29
CA ALA A 2 -42.15 -19.21 28.69
C ALA A 2 -41.94 -17.82 28.05
N ARG A 3 -41.35 -16.88 28.81
CA ARG A 3 -40.50 -15.81 28.25
C ARG A 3 -39.38 -15.47 29.22
N SER A 4 -38.26 -16.14 29.05
CA SER A 4 -36.95 -15.71 29.51
C SER A 4 -36.53 -14.46 28.70
N ARG A 5 -36.30 -13.33 29.38
CA ARG A 5 -35.57 -12.19 28.81
C ARG A 5 -34.12 -12.31 29.24
N SER A 6 -33.27 -12.74 28.33
CA SER A 6 -31.81 -12.68 28.45
C SER A 6 -31.37 -11.21 28.35
N PRO A 7 -30.58 -10.68 29.30
CA PRO A 7 -29.90 -9.40 29.10
C PRO A 7 -28.70 -9.61 28.16
N GLN A 8 -28.74 -8.98 26.99
CA GLN A 8 -27.60 -8.87 26.09
C GLN A 8 -26.48 -8.10 26.79
N LEU A 9 -25.35 -8.78 27.03
CA LEU A 9 -24.12 -8.22 27.57
C LEU A 9 -22.99 -8.49 26.57
N ASP A 10 -23.04 -7.81 25.43
CA ASP A 10 -21.93 -7.73 24.48
C ASP A 10 -21.75 -6.27 24.06
N ALA A 11 -21.23 -5.47 24.99
CA ALA A 11 -20.59 -4.21 24.65
C ALA A 11 -19.07 -4.47 24.74
N PRO A 12 -18.32 -4.44 23.63
CA PRO A 12 -16.87 -4.58 23.70
C PRO A 12 -16.34 -3.41 24.53
N LEU A 13 -15.65 -3.72 25.63
CA LEU A 13 -14.96 -2.73 26.46
C LEU A 13 -13.98 -1.96 25.56
N GLY A 14 -14.41 -0.77 25.14
CA GLY A 14 -13.62 0.18 24.40
C GLY A 14 -12.40 0.58 25.22
N ARG A 15 -11.28 -0.05 24.89
CA ARG A 15 -9.89 0.40 25.03
C ARG A 15 -9.80 1.83 25.58
N GLY A 16 -9.47 1.92 26.86
CA GLY A 16 -9.26 3.20 27.55
C GLY A 16 -8.35 4.09 26.72
N THR A 17 -8.91 5.18 26.22
CA THR A 17 -8.16 6.22 25.54
C THR A 17 -7.33 6.90 26.62
N SER A 18 -6.07 6.49 26.74
CA SER A 18 -5.11 7.22 27.54
C SER A 18 -5.02 8.61 26.91
N ARG A 19 -5.64 9.58 27.58
CA ARG A 19 -5.62 10.99 27.19
C ARG A 19 -4.21 11.51 27.48
N GLN A 20 -3.25 11.10 26.64
CA GLN A 20 -1.89 11.61 26.69
C GLN A 20 -1.94 13.12 26.47
N ARG A 21 -1.55 13.86 27.51
CA ARG A 21 -1.45 15.32 27.55
C ARG A 21 -0.75 15.84 26.29
N SER A 22 -1.54 16.32 25.33
CA SER A 22 -1.09 16.71 23.99
C SER A 22 -0.46 18.10 23.92
N THR A 23 -0.57 18.90 24.99
CA THR A 23 -0.26 20.34 24.93
C THR A 23 1.25 20.65 24.91
N SER A 24 2.11 19.80 25.47
CA SER A 24 3.58 19.98 25.45
C SER A 24 4.23 19.30 24.23
N ARG A 25 3.61 18.23 23.72
CA ARG A 25 4.16 17.38 22.64
C ARG A 25 4.20 18.09 21.28
N ASP A 26 3.35 19.11 21.10
CA ASP A 26 3.12 19.82 19.84
C ASP A 26 4.13 20.96 19.58
N ARG A 27 4.55 21.69 20.61
CA ARG A 27 5.58 22.75 20.47
C ARG A 27 6.97 22.17 20.25
N PHE A 28 7.32 21.15 21.04
CA PHE A 28 8.60 20.45 20.89
C PHE A 28 8.66 19.68 19.57
N GLY A 29 7.54 19.10 19.14
CA GLY A 29 7.41 18.41 17.85
C GLY A 29 7.62 19.33 16.64
N ARG A 30 7.00 20.51 16.63
CA ARG A 30 7.22 21.50 15.56
C ARG A 30 8.65 22.04 15.52
N PHE A 31 9.27 22.23 16.69
CA PHE A 31 10.67 22.63 16.78
C PHE A 31 11.60 21.55 16.23
N THR A 32 11.39 20.27 16.60
CA THR A 32 12.18 19.16 16.05
C THR A 32 11.98 18.98 14.55
N GLU A 33 10.77 19.17 14.04
CA GLU A 33 10.50 19.11 12.59
C GLU A 33 11.18 20.24 11.82
N TRP A 34 11.21 21.46 12.39
CA TRP A 34 11.96 22.58 11.83
C TRP A 34 13.47 22.33 11.86
N VAL A 35 14.02 21.82 12.97
CA VAL A 35 15.43 21.44 13.10
C VAL A 35 15.80 20.34 12.10
N ALA A 36 14.95 19.32 11.93
CA ALA A 36 15.18 18.24 10.98
C ALA A 36 15.21 18.75 9.53
N ARG A 37 14.30 19.66 9.15
CA ARG A 37 14.35 20.33 7.84
C ARG A 37 15.56 21.25 7.71
N ALA A 38 15.96 21.94 8.78
CA ALA A 38 17.12 22.82 8.77
C ALA A 38 18.43 22.06 8.57
N MET A 39 18.64 20.93 9.27
CA MET A 39 19.88 20.14 9.17
C MET A 39 20.14 19.55 7.77
N GLY A 40 19.09 19.26 7.00
CA GLY A 40 19.22 18.69 5.65
C GLY A 40 19.38 19.71 4.52
N THR A 41 19.29 21.01 4.81
CA THR A 41 19.26 22.06 3.77
C THR A 41 20.60 22.78 3.69
N PRO A 42 21.19 23.02 2.50
CA PRO A 42 22.45 23.77 2.36
C PRO A 42 22.39 25.21 2.93
N ALA A 43 21.18 25.75 3.09
CA ALA A 43 20.95 27.04 3.73
C ALA A 43 21.43 27.10 5.20
N PHE A 44 21.37 26.00 5.95
CA PHE A 44 21.85 25.98 7.34
C PHE A 44 23.36 26.20 7.42
N LEU A 45 24.10 25.51 6.57
CA LEU A 45 25.55 25.69 6.46
C LEU A 45 25.89 27.12 6.05
N LEU A 46 25.17 27.70 5.08
CA LEU A 46 25.39 29.09 4.66
C LEU A 46 25.19 30.10 5.80
N ILE A 47 24.12 29.96 6.59
CA ILE A 47 23.86 30.85 7.73
C ILE A 47 24.95 30.69 8.80
N LEU A 48 25.36 29.46 9.11
CA LEU A 48 26.42 29.17 10.08
C LEU A 48 27.77 29.76 9.62
N THR A 49 28.12 29.57 8.35
CA THR A 49 29.33 30.17 7.75
C THR A 49 29.27 31.69 7.79
N LEU A 50 28.13 32.30 7.44
CA LEU A 50 27.96 33.75 7.49
C LEU A 50 28.12 34.28 8.92
N PHE A 51 27.57 33.59 9.92
CA PHE A 51 27.74 33.93 11.33
C PHE A 51 29.22 33.91 11.74
N CYS A 52 29.96 32.85 11.40
CA CYS A 52 31.39 32.76 11.68
C CYS A 52 32.18 33.90 11.01
N VAL A 53 31.89 34.20 9.73
CA VAL A 53 32.56 35.29 9.00
C VAL A 53 32.25 36.65 9.63
N LEU A 54 30.99 36.93 9.94
CA LEU A 54 30.59 38.17 10.61
C LEU A 54 31.24 38.32 11.98
N TRP A 55 31.33 37.24 12.76
CA TRP A 55 32.00 37.24 14.06
C TRP A 55 33.48 37.57 13.96
N ILE A 56 34.17 36.91 13.01
CA ILE A 56 35.58 37.15 12.72
C ILE A 56 35.77 38.60 12.28
N CYS A 57 34.98 39.10 11.33
CA CYS A 57 35.04 40.48 10.85
C CYS A 57 34.79 41.49 11.97
N TRP A 58 33.80 41.26 12.83
CA TRP A 58 33.51 42.13 13.97
C TRP A 58 34.68 42.22 14.94
N ASN A 59 35.28 41.08 15.31
CA ASN A 59 36.41 41.05 16.25
C ASN A 59 37.76 41.46 15.62
N THR A 60 37.88 41.50 14.29
CA THR A 60 39.10 41.97 13.60
C THR A 60 39.05 43.45 13.22
N LEU A 61 37.88 44.01 12.94
CA LEU A 61 37.74 45.41 12.51
C LEU A 61 37.60 46.39 13.68
N LEU A 62 37.25 45.93 14.89
CA LEU A 62 37.15 46.80 16.07
C LEU A 62 38.48 46.95 16.82
N PRO A 63 38.79 48.16 17.36
CA PRO A 63 40.01 48.42 18.12
C PRO A 63 40.08 47.66 19.46
N ASP A 64 41.31 47.37 19.93
CA ASP A 64 41.66 46.41 21.00
C ASP A 64 40.90 46.54 22.33
N HIS A 65 40.32 47.70 22.63
CA HIS A 65 39.56 47.93 23.85
C HIS A 65 38.12 47.38 23.83
N LEU A 66 37.62 46.94 22.66
CA LEU A 66 36.27 46.35 22.48
C LEU A 66 36.30 44.93 21.91
N ARG A 67 37.49 44.36 21.71
CA ARG A 67 37.66 43.00 21.16
C ARG A 67 37.33 41.99 22.25
N PHE A 68 36.15 41.38 22.16
CA PHE A 68 35.72 40.32 23.06
C PHE A 68 36.40 38.98 22.76
N ASP A 69 36.83 38.76 21.51
CA ASP A 69 37.46 37.52 21.05
C ASP A 69 38.70 37.85 20.20
N ASP A 70 39.87 37.83 20.81
CA ASP A 70 41.11 38.30 20.17
C ASP A 70 41.61 37.29 19.11
N ALA A 71 41.95 37.80 17.92
CA ALA A 71 42.44 36.98 16.81
C ALA A 71 43.80 36.31 17.15
N ALA A 72 44.58 36.89 18.06
CA ALA A 72 45.86 36.34 18.51
C ALA A 72 45.72 35.01 19.28
N LEU A 73 44.56 34.77 19.91
CA LEU A 73 44.23 33.55 20.65
C LEU A 73 43.38 32.57 19.82
N GLY A 74 43.22 32.82 18.51
CA GLY A 74 42.51 31.92 17.59
C GLY A 74 40.99 31.86 17.80
N PHE A 75 40.36 32.94 18.23
CA PHE A 75 38.91 33.00 18.51
C PHE A 75 38.46 31.96 19.54
N THR A 76 39.03 32.06 20.74
CA THR A 76 38.75 31.14 21.85
C THR A 76 37.26 31.13 22.21
N ALA A 77 36.59 32.28 22.21
CA ALA A 77 35.16 32.35 22.55
C ALA A 77 34.28 31.66 21.50
N LEU A 78 34.55 31.87 20.22
CA LEU A 78 33.87 31.17 19.12
C LEU A 78 34.07 29.66 19.23
N THR A 79 35.27 29.20 19.53
CA THR A 79 35.60 27.78 19.68
C THR A 79 34.88 27.14 20.87
N LEU A 80 34.86 27.83 22.01
CA LEU A 80 34.09 27.39 23.19
C LEU A 80 32.60 27.32 22.87
N MET A 81 32.06 28.28 22.12
CA MET A 81 30.66 28.29 21.74
C MET A 81 30.31 27.16 20.76
N LEU A 82 31.16 26.88 19.76
CA LEU A 82 30.96 25.77 18.82
C LEU A 82 31.08 24.41 19.51
N SER A 83 32.02 24.25 20.44
CA SER A 83 32.14 22.99 21.20
C SER A 83 30.92 22.75 22.12
N LEU A 84 30.40 23.81 22.75
CA LEU A 84 29.13 23.76 23.48
C LEU A 84 27.96 23.43 22.53
N GLN A 85 27.95 24.01 21.32
CA GLN A 85 26.91 23.77 20.33
C GLN A 85 26.80 22.29 19.96
N ALA A 86 27.93 21.64 19.71
CA ALA A 86 27.97 20.20 19.45
C ALA A 86 27.48 19.39 20.66
N SER A 87 27.86 19.80 21.88
CA SER A 87 27.49 19.10 23.12
C SER A 87 25.98 19.12 23.40
N TYR A 88 25.30 20.26 23.20
CA TYR A 88 23.84 20.32 23.40
C TYR A 88 23.04 19.74 22.23
N ALA A 89 23.62 19.68 21.02
CA ALA A 89 22.95 19.10 19.86
C ALA A 89 22.72 17.59 20.04
N ALA A 90 23.68 16.86 20.62
CA ALA A 90 23.60 15.42 20.85
C ALA A 90 22.32 14.95 21.59
N PRO A 91 21.95 15.50 22.77
CA PRO A 91 20.73 15.08 23.47
C PRO A 91 19.45 15.48 22.72
N LEU A 92 19.47 16.59 21.98
CA LEU A 92 18.31 17.03 21.19
C LEU A 92 18.08 16.11 19.99
N ILE A 93 19.16 15.70 19.32
CA ILE A 93 19.14 14.72 18.23
C ILE A 93 18.63 13.37 18.74
N LEU A 94 19.09 12.91 19.91
CA LEU A 94 18.60 11.65 20.52
C LEU A 94 17.10 11.68 20.81
N LEU A 95 16.58 12.81 21.30
CA LEU A 95 15.14 12.99 21.50
C LEU A 95 14.36 13.03 20.17
N ALA A 96 14.94 13.61 19.12
CA ALA A 96 14.35 13.62 17.79
C ALA A 96 14.32 12.21 17.16
N GLN A 97 15.42 11.45 17.33
CA GLN A 97 15.57 10.08 16.84
C GLN A 97 14.58 9.13 17.52
N ASN A 98 14.48 9.16 18.86
CA ASN A 98 13.49 8.33 19.58
C ASN A 98 12.06 8.52 19.06
N ARG A 99 11.69 9.75 18.66
CA ARG A 99 10.37 10.02 18.09
C ARG A 99 10.22 9.55 16.65
N GLN A 100 11.30 9.53 15.88
CA GLN A 100 11.30 9.00 14.53
C GLN A 100 11.17 7.47 14.57
N ASP A 101 11.95 6.81 15.42
CA ASP A 101 11.92 5.36 15.62
C ASP A 101 10.54 4.86 16.09
N ASP A 102 9.89 5.62 16.98
CA ASP A 102 8.51 5.33 17.42
C ASP A 102 7.50 5.39 16.26
N ARG A 103 7.62 6.36 15.35
CA ARG A 103 6.75 6.45 14.16
C ARG A 103 7.04 5.32 13.18
N ASP A 104 8.32 5.07 12.90
CA ASP A 104 8.75 4.04 11.96
C ASP A 104 8.28 2.66 12.43
N ARG A 105 8.33 2.39 13.74
CA ARG A 105 7.77 1.16 14.34
C ARG A 105 6.28 1.01 14.11
N VAL A 106 5.49 2.08 14.27
CA VAL A 106 4.04 2.04 14.01
C VAL A 106 3.75 1.83 12.53
N GLN A 107 4.52 2.46 11.65
CA GLN A 107 4.37 2.29 10.20
C GLN A 107 4.69 0.86 9.75
N ILE A 108 5.76 0.25 10.29
CA ILE A 108 6.12 -1.16 10.03
C ILE A 108 4.99 -2.10 10.48
N GLU A 109 4.42 -1.89 11.66
CA GLU A 109 3.32 -2.72 12.17
C GLU A 109 2.06 -2.61 11.28
N GLN A 110 1.73 -1.41 10.80
CA GLN A 110 0.61 -1.21 9.89
C GLN A 110 0.85 -1.87 8.53
N ASP A 111 2.05 -1.74 7.97
CA ASP A 111 2.40 -2.37 6.70
C ASP A 111 2.38 -3.89 6.81
N ARG A 112 2.81 -4.46 7.95
CA ARG A 112 2.68 -5.89 8.22
C ARG A 112 1.22 -6.34 8.22
N GLN A 113 0.35 -5.63 8.95
CA GLN A 113 -1.08 -5.96 8.98
C GLN A 113 -1.74 -5.80 7.60
N ARG A 114 -1.33 -4.82 6.80
CA ARG A 114 -1.79 -4.65 5.42
C ARG A 114 -1.32 -5.80 4.53
N ALA A 115 -0.06 -6.23 4.66
CA ALA A 115 0.47 -7.36 3.90
C ALA A 115 -0.27 -8.67 4.22
N GLU A 116 -0.57 -8.92 5.51
CA GLU A 116 -1.37 -10.08 5.93
C GLU A 116 -2.79 -10.04 5.34
N ARG A 117 -3.45 -8.87 5.32
CA ARG A 117 -4.76 -8.70 4.67
C ARG A 117 -4.69 -8.88 3.15
N ASN A 118 -3.69 -8.31 2.49
CA ASN A 118 -3.52 -8.45 1.05
C ASN A 118 -3.27 -9.91 0.64
N LEU A 119 -2.51 -10.67 1.44
CA LEU A 119 -2.35 -12.12 1.23
C LEU A 119 -3.69 -12.84 1.35
N ALA A 120 -4.47 -12.57 2.41
CA ALA A 120 -5.78 -13.17 2.60
C ALA A 120 -6.77 -12.82 1.46
N ASP A 121 -6.79 -11.57 1.01
CA ASP A 121 -7.63 -11.13 -0.12
C ASP A 121 -7.19 -11.81 -1.42
N THR A 122 -5.89 -11.97 -1.64
CA THR A 122 -5.37 -12.69 -2.81
C THR A 122 -5.74 -14.16 -2.77
N GLU A 123 -5.64 -14.82 -1.62
CA GLU A 123 -6.09 -16.20 -1.44
C GLU A 123 -7.60 -16.35 -1.66
N TYR A 124 -8.39 -15.38 -1.20
CA TYR A 124 -9.83 -15.33 -1.43
C TYR A 124 -10.17 -15.20 -2.91
N LEU A 125 -9.58 -14.22 -3.59
CA LEU A 125 -9.75 -14.01 -5.03
C LEU A 125 -9.30 -15.24 -5.84
N ALA A 126 -8.20 -15.89 -5.46
CA ALA A 126 -7.74 -17.11 -6.13
C ALA A 126 -8.77 -18.25 -6.00
N ARG A 127 -9.36 -18.45 -4.82
CA ARG A 127 -10.41 -19.46 -4.62
C ARG A 127 -11.67 -19.12 -5.41
N GLU A 128 -12.05 -17.85 -5.45
CA GLU A 128 -13.22 -17.38 -6.18
C GLU A 128 -13.05 -17.50 -7.69
N ILE A 129 -11.85 -17.21 -8.21
CA ILE A 129 -11.48 -17.44 -9.63
C ILE A 129 -11.53 -18.93 -9.98
N VAL A 130 -11.05 -19.81 -9.09
CA VAL A 130 -11.13 -21.27 -9.32
C VAL A 130 -12.58 -21.74 -9.38
N ALA A 131 -13.44 -21.25 -8.46
CA ALA A 131 -14.87 -21.56 -8.48
C ALA A 131 -15.55 -21.03 -9.77
N LEU A 132 -15.23 -19.81 -10.19
CA LEU A 132 -15.72 -19.23 -11.44
C LEU A 132 -15.27 -20.05 -12.65
N ARG A 133 -13.99 -20.43 -12.71
CA ARG A 133 -13.44 -21.26 -13.79
C ARG A 133 -14.19 -22.59 -13.91
N MET A 134 -14.41 -23.29 -12.80
CA MET A 134 -15.15 -24.55 -12.80
C MET A 134 -16.59 -24.37 -13.32
N SER A 135 -17.27 -23.30 -12.92
CA SER A 135 -18.63 -22.99 -13.41
C SER A 135 -18.67 -22.68 -14.92
N LEU A 136 -17.63 -22.05 -15.45
CA LEU A 136 -17.49 -21.75 -16.88
C LEU A 136 -17.13 -23.00 -17.68
N GLU A 137 -16.26 -23.86 -17.17
CA GLU A 137 -15.90 -25.14 -17.80
C GLU A 137 -17.13 -26.06 -17.91
N GLU A 138 -17.93 -26.16 -16.86
CA GLU A 138 -19.19 -26.92 -16.88
C GLU A 138 -20.15 -26.41 -17.97
N ARG A 139 -20.36 -25.08 -18.04
CA ARG A 139 -21.18 -24.47 -19.10
C ARG A 139 -20.61 -24.71 -20.50
N ASN A 140 -19.29 -24.60 -20.68
CA ASN A 140 -18.68 -24.79 -21.99
C ASN A 140 -18.76 -26.25 -22.46
N ASN A 141 -18.62 -27.22 -21.56
CA ASN A 141 -18.81 -28.65 -21.87
C ASN A 141 -20.23 -28.95 -22.36
N GLN A 142 -21.24 -28.27 -21.81
CA GLN A 142 -22.63 -28.43 -22.26
C GLN A 142 -22.89 -27.81 -23.65
N VAL A 143 -22.13 -26.77 -24.04
CA VAL A 143 -22.38 -25.98 -25.26
C VAL A 143 -21.46 -26.35 -26.44
N VAL A 144 -20.28 -26.93 -26.19
CA VAL A 144 -19.36 -27.36 -27.26
C VAL A 144 -19.37 -28.87 -27.38
N THR A 145 -20.52 -29.42 -27.70
CA THR A 145 -20.58 -30.77 -28.25
C THR A 145 -20.20 -30.67 -29.72
N ARG A 146 -18.89 -30.75 -29.99
CA ARG A 146 -18.35 -31.03 -31.33
C ARG A 146 -19.06 -32.23 -31.96
N ASP A 147 -19.52 -33.17 -31.12
CA ASP A 147 -20.34 -34.31 -31.52
C ASP A 147 -21.78 -33.92 -31.93
N VAL A 148 -22.40 -32.95 -31.28
CA VAL A 148 -23.72 -32.40 -31.68
C VAL A 148 -23.59 -31.63 -32.99
N LEU A 149 -22.59 -30.75 -33.12
CA LEU A 149 -22.33 -30.06 -34.40
C LEU A 149 -22.03 -31.04 -35.54
N ARG A 150 -21.32 -32.14 -35.26
CA ARG A 150 -21.01 -33.17 -36.26
C ARG A 150 -22.23 -34.04 -36.58
N GLN A 151 -23.10 -34.32 -35.61
CA GLN A 151 -24.35 -35.03 -35.80
C GLN A 151 -25.34 -34.19 -36.61
N GLU A 152 -25.50 -32.90 -36.29
CA GLU A 152 -26.33 -31.96 -37.06
C GLU A 152 -25.82 -31.80 -38.49
N LEU A 153 -24.50 -31.64 -38.69
CA LEU A 153 -23.91 -31.61 -40.04
C LEU A 153 -24.16 -32.91 -40.83
N LYS A 154 -24.08 -34.08 -40.17
CA LYS A 154 -24.38 -35.36 -40.81
C LYS A 154 -25.88 -35.51 -41.12
N ALA A 155 -26.75 -35.06 -40.24
CA ALA A 155 -28.20 -35.10 -40.42
C ALA A 155 -28.62 -34.24 -41.61
N LEU A 156 -28.12 -33.01 -41.68
CA LEU A 156 -28.35 -32.11 -42.81
C LEU A 156 -27.80 -32.69 -44.13
N LEU A 157 -26.62 -33.31 -44.12
CA LEU A 157 -26.05 -33.95 -45.32
C LEU A 157 -26.91 -35.13 -45.82
N ALA A 158 -27.46 -35.92 -44.90
CA ALA A 158 -28.32 -37.06 -45.25
C ALA A 158 -29.67 -36.61 -45.82
N GLU A 159 -30.25 -35.52 -45.29
CA GLU A 159 -31.49 -34.94 -45.78
C GLU A 159 -31.36 -34.42 -47.23
N LEU A 160 -30.21 -33.83 -47.60
CA LEU A 160 -29.98 -33.45 -49.00
C LEU A 160 -29.80 -34.67 -49.92
N GLY A 161 -29.16 -35.75 -49.45
CA GLY A 161 -28.93 -36.95 -50.25
C GLY A 161 -30.21 -37.75 -50.58
N ASP A 162 -31.20 -37.74 -49.67
CA ASP A 162 -32.48 -38.44 -49.86
C ASP A 162 -33.39 -37.74 -50.88
N ASN A 163 -33.21 -36.41 -51.08
CA ASN A 163 -33.93 -35.64 -52.08
C ASN A 163 -33.44 -35.86 -53.53
N ASP A 164 -32.27 -36.49 -53.70
CA ASP A 164 -31.69 -36.81 -55.02
C ASP A 164 -32.04 -38.24 -55.52
N GLU A 165 -32.77 -39.05 -54.74
CA GLU A 165 -33.13 -40.41 -55.16
C GLU A 165 -34.39 -40.40 -56.08
N PRO A 166 -34.28 -40.78 -57.37
CA PRO A 166 -35.42 -40.73 -58.29
C PRO A 166 -36.48 -41.76 -57.88
N PRO A 167 -37.79 -41.45 -57.97
CA PRO A 167 -38.83 -42.40 -57.60
C PRO A 167 -38.72 -43.66 -58.46
N ALA A 168 -38.41 -44.79 -57.80
CA ALA A 168 -38.33 -46.10 -58.42
C ALA A 168 -39.67 -46.45 -59.09
N PRO A 169 -39.66 -47.00 -60.33
CA PRO A 169 -40.87 -47.17 -61.12
C PRO A 169 -41.77 -48.23 -60.49
N GLU A 170 -42.98 -47.79 -60.16
CA GLU A 170 -44.11 -48.58 -59.70
C GLU A 170 -44.41 -49.71 -60.71
N ARG A 171 -43.93 -50.93 -60.43
CA ARG A 171 -44.29 -52.10 -61.24
C ARG A 171 -45.71 -52.53 -60.87
N ARG A 172 -46.63 -52.00 -61.67
CA ARG A 172 -48.04 -52.37 -61.79
C ARG A 172 -48.26 -53.88 -61.67
N SER A 173 -49.10 -54.21 -60.71
CA SER A 173 -49.95 -55.39 -60.66
C SER A 173 -50.59 -55.71 -62.02
N GLY A 174 -50.43 -56.96 -62.45
CA GLY A 174 -51.31 -57.68 -63.39
C GLY A 174 -51.12 -59.16 -63.06
N GLY A 175 -52.12 -59.94 -62.65
CA GLY A 175 -53.49 -59.98 -63.13
C GLY A 175 -53.61 -61.11 -64.16
N ARG A 176 -53.83 -62.35 -63.69
CA ARG A 176 -54.40 -63.52 -64.40
C ARG A 176 -54.34 -64.72 -63.45
N SER A 177 -55.43 -65.20 -62.83
CA SER A 177 -56.60 -65.92 -63.37
C SER A 177 -56.26 -67.09 -64.30
N ALA A 178 -56.90 -68.23 -63.97
CA ALA A 178 -56.97 -69.53 -64.65
C ALA A 178 -55.73 -70.43 -64.43
N SER A 179 -55.84 -71.71 -64.06
CA SER A 179 -56.96 -72.66 -63.96
C SER A 179 -56.58 -73.78 -63.01
#